data_AF-A0A9W4E7Z4-F1
#
_entry.id   AF-A0A9W4E7Z4-F1
#
_cell.length_a   1.000
_cell.length_b   1.000
_cell.length_c   1.000
_cell.angle_alpha   90.00
_cell.angle_beta   90.00
_cell.angle_gamma   90.00
#
_symmetry.space_group_name_H-M   'P 1'
#
loop_
_entity.id
_entity.type
_entity.pdbx_description
1 polymer ?
#
loop_
_entity_poly.entity_id
_entity_poly.type
_entity_poly.pdbx_seq_one_letter_code
_entity_poly.pdbx_strand_id
1 'polypeptide(L)'
;MRPRPTARRPRRPRFLHTALATAAALLAAVLSTPAPSSATAANDVVSSRWLGLGYNQNPQPPNGTTWNAADWNLMTSRTDYIKPGIVRVMFNLPWYWTGTDSGGAYDFTTDAYLNAEKVVKHYVDEGVPVVSGLFGIGTLTYTAPNTAAVQAALVKHLQDDGAAPRYWIGINEPNVDTPANRYADWVTATGDLAAAFGTAGVDTGRTTLSGPDTAEAGISSYAGDLGHQTVSCTGQCPAALVWKLAGLNSFTAQVYSDTATDTAVTFQGSADGTAWRDVAVPAPTPVAMVTGKNEGGKWLSTYTASSSAGAKYLRLSVAASPYEHTVGSMSVSNATTTLLDPLDDLTRTQTALDTGTWKSTDWWLNAASSGLVGASEAHFYSQELWGAAPEYVEPVMGQAVPQLRAAAPAAPVLLGETGMKASQDGDGKDYGFALDTTQPLRMADLAVQEARSGVDGAAAWCLDGYASTTYCGMWGRGSDDPGTVAPHSTALRPWFYTWSLLCRYLPAGSVLHAPAEPPGVRVLAGRLPSGGWTFVLVNRTSAPQSVPLTEPTGTITLNKYAYTDGSTPTVDADGFPVPVGKLTADFTGGHSLTAGAGTVAVFTTAP
;
A
#
# COMPACT_ATOMS: atom_id res chain seq x y z
N MET A 1 -8.71 4.67 -80.01
CA MET A 1 -9.28 4.68 -78.65
C MET A 1 -9.09 6.05 -78.02
N ARG A 2 -10.05 6.46 -77.19
CA ARG A 2 -10.30 7.80 -76.59
C ARG A 2 -9.14 8.37 -75.73
N PRO A 3 -9.17 9.68 -75.37
CA PRO A 3 -8.00 10.57 -75.52
C PRO A 3 -7.41 11.20 -74.24
N ARG A 4 -6.19 11.75 -74.43
CA ARG A 4 -5.52 12.99 -73.93
C ARG A 4 -5.56 13.42 -72.44
N PRO A 5 -4.39 13.83 -71.89
CA PRO A 5 -4.27 14.77 -70.77
C PRO A 5 -4.22 16.23 -71.27
N THR A 6 -4.69 17.20 -70.48
CA THR A 6 -4.50 18.64 -70.74
C THR A 6 -4.09 19.40 -69.49
N ALA A 7 -2.92 20.02 -69.57
CA ALA A 7 -2.44 21.08 -68.70
C ALA A 7 -3.05 22.44 -69.07
N ARG A 8 -3.22 23.34 -68.10
CA ARG A 8 -2.63 24.70 -68.04
C ARG A 8 -3.33 25.60 -67.00
N ARG A 9 -2.50 26.43 -66.35
CA ARG A 9 -2.82 27.58 -65.47
C ARG A 9 -3.80 28.58 -66.11
N PRO A 10 -4.40 29.47 -65.30
CA PRO A 10 -4.15 30.90 -65.54
C PRO A 10 -3.99 31.79 -64.28
N ARG A 11 -3.57 33.05 -64.54
CA ARG A 11 -3.20 34.14 -63.63
C ARG A 11 -4.42 34.94 -63.10
N ARG A 12 -4.15 35.67 -61.99
CA ARG A 12 -4.97 36.67 -61.26
C ARG A 12 -5.52 37.83 -62.11
N PRO A 13 -6.45 38.61 -61.51
CA PRO A 13 -6.30 40.07 -61.46
C PRO A 13 -6.42 40.67 -60.04
N ARG A 14 -5.89 41.89 -59.88
CA ARG A 14 -5.96 42.79 -58.71
C ARG A 14 -7.14 43.75 -58.86
N PHE A 15 -7.78 44.20 -57.77
CA PHE A 15 -8.20 45.60 -57.55
C PHE A 15 -8.30 45.92 -56.05
N LEU A 16 -7.97 47.18 -55.71
CA LEU A 16 -7.95 47.82 -54.39
C LEU A 16 -9.38 48.10 -53.86
N HIS A 17 -9.57 48.14 -52.53
CA HIS A 17 -9.79 49.39 -51.76
C HIS A 17 -10.24 49.16 -50.29
N THR A 18 -9.76 50.08 -49.44
CA THR A 18 -10.38 50.69 -48.25
C THR A 18 -10.64 49.89 -46.97
N ALA A 19 -10.07 50.44 -45.89
CA ALA A 19 -10.34 50.13 -44.50
C ALA A 19 -11.78 50.42 -44.09
N LEU A 20 -12.35 49.57 -43.23
CA LEU A 20 -13.39 49.95 -42.28
C LEU A 20 -13.21 49.15 -40.99
N ALA A 21 -13.03 49.89 -39.90
CA ALA A 21 -13.06 49.39 -38.54
C ALA A 21 -14.50 49.04 -38.16
N THR A 22 -14.72 47.85 -37.62
CA THR A 22 -15.94 47.49 -36.89
C THR A 22 -15.55 46.85 -35.57
N ALA A 23 -15.74 47.61 -34.50
CA ALA A 23 -15.69 47.14 -33.13
C ALA A 23 -16.86 46.17 -32.90
N ALA A 24 -16.57 44.93 -32.53
CA ALA A 24 -17.54 44.02 -31.94
C ALA A 24 -17.16 43.83 -30.47
N ALA A 25 -17.98 44.42 -29.60
CA ALA A 25 -17.85 44.32 -28.15
C ALA A 25 -18.10 42.87 -27.72
N LEU A 26 -17.08 42.18 -27.20
CA LEU A 26 -17.27 40.97 -26.40
C LEU A 26 -17.74 41.40 -25.01
N LEU A 27 -19.02 41.18 -24.72
CA LEU A 27 -19.51 41.12 -23.35
C LEU A 27 -18.85 39.91 -22.68
N ALA A 28 -17.84 40.16 -21.85
CA ALA A 28 -17.35 39.18 -20.89
C ALA A 28 -18.43 39.02 -19.81
N ALA A 29 -19.23 37.95 -19.90
CA ALA A 29 -20.00 37.48 -18.77
C ALA A 29 -19.01 36.92 -17.74
N VAL A 30 -18.67 37.75 -16.74
CA VAL A 30 -17.97 37.32 -15.54
C VAL A 30 -18.95 36.43 -14.77
N LEU A 31 -18.91 35.12 -15.04
CA LEU A 31 -19.42 34.11 -14.13
C LEU A 31 -18.54 34.19 -12.88
N SER A 32 -19.01 34.96 -11.89
CA SER A 32 -18.48 34.91 -10.55
C SER A 32 -18.78 33.52 -10.00
N THR A 33 -17.73 32.70 -9.91
CA THR A 33 -17.78 31.49 -9.10
C THR A 33 -18.12 31.92 -7.67
N PRO A 34 -19.12 31.32 -7.00
CA PRO A 34 -19.33 31.60 -5.60
C PRO A 34 -18.04 31.24 -4.85
N ALA A 35 -17.58 32.17 -4.00
CA ALA A 35 -16.45 31.91 -3.13
C ALA A 35 -16.69 30.58 -2.40
N PRO A 36 -15.70 29.68 -2.30
CA PRO A 36 -15.87 28.46 -1.54
C PRO A 36 -16.29 28.87 -0.13
N SER A 37 -17.50 28.45 0.26
CA SER A 37 -17.90 28.53 1.65
C SER A 37 -16.77 27.89 2.45
N SER A 38 -16.25 28.61 3.43
CA SER A 38 -15.35 28.08 4.45
C SER A 38 -16.05 26.93 5.17
N ALA A 39 -16.02 25.76 4.53
CA ALA A 39 -16.26 24.49 5.17
C ALA A 39 -15.09 24.36 6.13
N THR A 40 -15.37 24.52 7.42
CA THR A 40 -14.55 23.93 8.47
C THR A 40 -14.18 22.54 8.00
N ALA A 41 -12.90 22.33 7.67
CA ALA A 41 -12.41 21.05 7.20
C ALA A 41 -12.89 19.98 8.19
N ALA A 42 -13.61 18.98 7.69
CA ALA A 42 -13.68 17.71 8.39
C ALA A 42 -12.23 17.33 8.72
N ASN A 43 -11.95 16.91 9.95
CA ASN A 43 -10.59 16.62 10.41
C ASN A 43 -9.92 15.64 9.43
N ASP A 44 -9.09 16.17 8.53
CA ASP A 44 -8.42 15.43 7.46
C ASP A 44 -7.10 14.82 7.95
N VAL A 45 -6.78 15.01 9.23
CA VAL A 45 -5.64 14.36 9.89
C VAL A 45 -5.83 12.85 9.84
N VAL A 46 -4.88 12.19 9.21
CA VAL A 46 -4.82 10.73 9.16
C VAL A 46 -4.39 10.22 10.53
N SER A 47 -5.11 9.21 11.03
CA SER A 47 -4.77 8.55 12.29
C SER A 47 -3.58 7.61 12.13
N SER A 48 -2.37 8.17 12.04
CA SER A 48 -1.11 7.42 12.00
C SER A 48 -0.06 7.95 12.98
N ARG A 49 0.90 7.09 13.30
CA ARG A 49 2.17 7.36 13.98
C ARG A 49 3.29 7.19 12.96
N TRP A 50 3.22 8.05 11.94
CA TRP A 50 4.02 7.96 10.74
C TRP A 50 5.53 7.82 11.03
N LEU A 51 6.08 6.66 10.65
CA LEU A 51 7.50 6.34 10.61
C LEU A 51 8.08 6.73 9.25
N GLY A 52 7.32 6.55 8.16
CA GLY A 52 7.74 6.89 6.81
C GLY A 52 7.72 5.73 5.84
N LEU A 53 8.06 6.04 4.60
CA LEU A 53 8.28 5.07 3.54
C LEU A 53 9.73 4.60 3.55
N GLY A 54 9.97 3.41 3.03
CA GLY A 54 11.31 2.94 2.72
C GLY A 54 11.29 1.71 1.83
N TYR A 55 12.08 0.69 2.14
CA TYR A 55 12.35 -0.39 1.18
C TYR A 55 12.89 -1.66 1.83
N ASN A 56 12.80 -2.74 1.05
CA ASN A 56 13.47 -4.01 1.27
C ASN A 56 14.85 -3.97 0.62
N GLN A 57 15.91 -4.27 1.37
CA GLN A 57 17.27 -4.31 0.85
C GLN A 57 17.86 -5.71 0.91
N ASN A 58 18.50 -6.14 -0.18
CA ASN A 58 19.39 -7.30 -0.12
C ASN A 58 20.70 -6.87 0.56
N PRO A 59 21.07 -7.47 1.71
CA PRO A 59 22.25 -7.04 2.44
C PRO A 59 23.59 -7.42 1.79
N GLN A 60 23.56 -8.22 0.72
CA GLN A 60 24.78 -8.70 0.07
C GLN A 60 25.35 -7.64 -0.89
N PRO A 61 26.68 -7.59 -1.11
CA PRO A 61 27.27 -6.69 -2.09
C PRO A 61 26.80 -7.03 -3.51
N PRO A 62 26.70 -6.06 -4.43
CA PRO A 62 26.33 -6.34 -5.82
C PRO A 62 27.39 -7.13 -6.59
N ASN A 63 28.66 -7.00 -6.19
CA ASN A 63 29.78 -7.71 -6.81
C ASN A 63 30.70 -8.29 -5.72
N GLY A 64 31.11 -9.56 -5.89
CA GLY A 64 32.02 -10.24 -4.95
C GLY A 64 31.33 -10.83 -3.72
N THR A 65 32.12 -11.23 -2.73
CA THR A 65 31.60 -11.86 -1.49
C THR A 65 31.50 -10.87 -0.33
N THR A 66 32.22 -9.76 -0.36
CA THR A 66 32.22 -8.72 0.69
C THR A 66 32.10 -7.32 0.11
N TRP A 67 31.54 -6.40 0.91
CA TRP A 67 31.41 -4.99 0.53
C TRP A 67 32.78 -4.31 0.33
N ASN A 68 33.14 -4.03 -0.93
CA ASN A 68 34.24 -3.13 -1.22
C ASN A 68 33.84 -1.67 -0.95
N ALA A 69 34.83 -0.77 -0.86
CA ALA A 69 34.59 0.63 -0.52
C ALA A 69 33.75 1.38 -1.57
N ALA A 70 33.92 1.09 -2.86
CA ALA A 70 33.20 1.79 -3.92
C ALA A 70 31.70 1.44 -3.90
N ASP A 71 31.37 0.15 -3.84
CA ASP A 71 29.99 -0.32 -3.79
C ASP A 71 29.30 0.12 -2.48
N TRP A 72 30.01 0.07 -1.36
CA TRP A 72 29.49 0.55 -0.07
C TRP A 72 29.20 2.05 -0.09
N ASN A 73 30.14 2.87 -0.60
CA ASN A 73 29.96 4.32 -0.68
C ASN A 73 28.83 4.70 -1.65
N LEU A 74 28.65 3.94 -2.73
CA LEU A 74 27.55 4.16 -3.66
C LEU A 74 26.19 3.78 -3.05
N MET A 75 26.13 2.66 -2.33
CA MET A 75 24.91 2.25 -1.62
C MET A 75 24.54 3.30 -0.57
N THR A 76 25.48 3.63 0.31
CA THR A 76 25.25 4.62 1.39
C THR A 76 24.90 6.01 0.86
N SER A 77 25.57 6.53 -0.18
CA SER A 77 25.21 7.85 -0.72
C SER A 77 23.77 7.93 -1.22
N ARG A 78 23.22 6.83 -1.75
CA ARG A 78 21.83 6.74 -2.21
C ARG A 78 20.86 6.61 -1.05
N THR A 79 21.18 5.79 -0.05
CA THR A 79 20.32 5.60 1.12
C THR A 79 20.28 6.86 1.99
N ASP A 80 21.41 7.55 2.15
CA ASP A 80 21.55 8.87 2.80
C ASP A 80 20.73 9.96 2.08
N TYR A 81 20.62 9.86 0.75
CA TYR A 81 19.75 10.74 -0.03
C TYR A 81 18.27 10.40 0.21
N ILE A 82 17.90 9.12 0.13
CA ILE A 82 16.51 8.66 0.29
C ILE A 82 15.97 8.99 1.69
N LYS A 83 16.80 8.82 2.74
CA LYS A 83 16.41 8.94 4.15
C LYS A 83 15.14 8.14 4.48
N PRO A 84 15.19 6.81 4.37
CA PRO A 84 14.03 5.97 4.62
C PRO A 84 13.50 6.14 6.04
N GLY A 85 12.18 6.06 6.21
CA GLY A 85 11.53 6.01 7.51
C GLY A 85 11.54 4.61 8.15
N ILE A 86 11.69 3.58 7.33
CA ILE A 86 11.76 2.17 7.73
C ILE A 86 12.54 1.37 6.68
N VAL A 87 13.30 0.36 7.08
CA VAL A 87 13.97 -0.55 6.14
C VAL A 87 13.72 -1.98 6.54
N ARG A 88 13.52 -2.88 5.56
CA ARG A 88 13.45 -4.32 5.80
C ARG A 88 14.71 -5.00 5.29
N VAL A 89 15.39 -5.74 6.16
CA VAL A 89 16.60 -6.50 5.86
C VAL A 89 16.44 -7.91 6.41
N MET A 90 16.36 -8.88 5.52
CA MET A 90 16.07 -10.27 5.86
C MET A 90 17.33 -11.14 5.81
N PHE A 91 17.42 -12.08 6.75
CA PHE A 91 18.50 -13.04 6.84
C PHE A 91 18.12 -14.35 6.16
N ASN A 92 19.11 -15.04 5.60
CA ASN A 92 18.97 -16.44 5.20
C ASN A 92 19.65 -17.32 6.24
N LEU A 93 18.98 -18.41 6.63
CA LEU A 93 19.48 -19.33 7.66
C LEU A 93 20.93 -19.81 7.44
N PRO A 94 21.36 -20.18 6.21
CA PRO A 94 22.72 -20.66 5.98
C PRO A 94 23.82 -19.62 6.19
N TRP A 95 23.48 -18.35 6.38
CA TRP A 95 24.49 -17.30 6.63
C TRP A 95 25.12 -17.43 8.02
N TYR A 96 24.41 -18.02 8.98
CA TYR A 96 24.88 -18.08 10.37
C TYR A 96 24.63 -19.41 11.07
N TRP A 97 23.87 -20.32 10.46
CA TRP A 97 23.53 -21.61 11.04
C TRP A 97 23.68 -22.75 10.04
N THR A 98 24.23 -23.85 10.51
CA THR A 98 24.24 -25.14 9.79
C THR A 98 23.66 -26.21 10.70
N GLY A 99 22.66 -26.97 10.24
CA GLY A 99 22.08 -28.05 11.03
C GLY A 99 20.60 -28.29 10.80
N THR A 100 20.02 -29.11 11.68
CA THR A 100 18.61 -29.54 11.69
C THR A 100 17.98 -29.26 13.05
N ASP A 101 16.71 -29.63 13.24
CA ASP A 101 16.03 -29.51 14.54
C ASP A 101 16.70 -30.28 15.68
N SER A 102 17.50 -31.30 15.35
CA SER A 102 18.22 -32.13 16.33
C SER A 102 19.59 -31.57 16.74
N GLY A 103 20.02 -30.46 16.14
CA GLY A 103 21.29 -29.80 16.45
C GLY A 103 21.99 -29.21 15.23
N GLY A 104 23.02 -28.40 15.49
CA GLY A 104 23.79 -27.68 14.48
C GLY A 104 24.86 -26.80 15.10
N ALA A 105 25.46 -25.93 14.28
CA ALA A 105 26.50 -25.00 14.70
C ALA A 105 26.22 -23.59 14.18
N TYR A 106 26.47 -22.60 15.05
CA TYR A 106 26.49 -21.19 14.69
C TYR A 106 27.85 -20.81 14.08
N ASP A 107 27.83 -20.01 13.02
CA ASP A 107 29.00 -19.39 12.42
C ASP A 107 28.69 -17.94 12.05
N PHE A 108 29.02 -17.03 12.97
CA PHE A 108 28.88 -15.58 12.77
C PHE A 108 30.12 -14.95 12.13
N THR A 109 30.91 -15.73 11.40
CA THR A 109 32.12 -15.25 10.70
C THR A 109 32.01 -15.35 9.19
N THR A 110 30.91 -15.87 8.66
CA THR A 110 30.71 -15.94 7.21
C THR A 110 30.59 -14.54 6.61
N ASP A 111 31.14 -14.37 5.39
CA ASP A 111 31.00 -13.12 4.63
C ASP A 111 29.52 -12.67 4.53
N ALA A 112 28.61 -13.61 4.31
CA ALA A 112 27.19 -13.32 4.13
C ALA A 112 26.53 -12.79 5.41
N TYR A 113 26.88 -13.33 6.59
CA TYR A 113 26.44 -12.80 7.88
C TYR A 113 27.02 -11.42 8.12
N LEU A 114 28.35 -11.26 7.99
CA LEU A 114 29.04 -10.00 8.24
C LEU A 114 28.54 -8.87 7.34
N ASN A 115 28.18 -9.17 6.09
CA ASN A 115 27.54 -8.21 5.19
C ASN A 115 26.17 -7.76 5.70
N ALA A 116 25.33 -8.71 6.16
CA ALA A 116 24.00 -8.41 6.68
C ALA A 116 24.03 -7.64 7.99
N GLU A 117 24.89 -8.04 8.92
CA GLU A 117 25.16 -7.29 10.14
C GLU A 117 25.60 -5.85 9.83
N LYS A 118 26.56 -5.67 8.90
CA LYS A 118 27.06 -4.34 8.50
C LYS A 118 25.94 -3.44 7.95
N VAL A 119 25.05 -3.97 7.12
CA VAL A 119 23.91 -3.22 6.55
C VAL A 119 22.88 -2.88 7.64
N VAL A 120 22.53 -3.83 8.51
CA VAL A 120 21.61 -3.55 9.63
C VAL A 120 22.20 -2.48 10.55
N LYS A 121 23.49 -2.59 10.88
CA LYS A 121 24.19 -1.63 11.72
C LYS A 121 24.19 -0.23 11.13
N HIS A 122 24.37 -0.08 9.81
CA HIS A 122 24.30 1.23 9.16
C HIS A 122 22.98 1.93 9.45
N TYR A 123 21.83 1.26 9.24
CA TYR A 123 20.52 1.86 9.52
C TYR A 123 20.27 2.10 11.01
N VAL A 124 20.72 1.20 11.88
CA VAL A 124 20.62 1.38 13.33
C VAL A 124 21.40 2.62 13.79
N ASP A 125 22.62 2.84 13.26
CA ASP A 125 23.43 4.01 13.57
C ASP A 125 22.80 5.32 13.06
N GLU A 126 22.03 5.26 11.97
CA GLU A 126 21.23 6.38 11.46
C GLU A 126 19.92 6.61 12.21
N GLY A 127 19.55 5.71 13.12
CA GLY A 127 18.28 5.77 13.84
C GLY A 127 17.07 5.37 13.00
N VAL A 128 17.28 4.66 11.89
CA VAL A 128 16.21 4.12 11.03
C VAL A 128 15.73 2.78 11.61
N PRO A 129 14.43 2.61 11.92
CA PRO A 129 13.89 1.33 12.34
C PRO A 129 14.09 0.25 11.27
N VAL A 130 14.74 -0.86 11.65
CA VAL A 130 14.90 -2.04 10.80
C VAL A 130 13.88 -3.11 11.16
N VAL A 131 13.10 -3.57 10.18
CA VAL A 131 12.34 -4.82 10.22
C VAL A 131 13.24 -5.94 9.72
N SER A 132 13.33 -7.04 10.46
CA SER A 132 14.16 -8.19 10.10
C SER A 132 13.49 -9.50 10.45
N GLY A 133 14.09 -10.61 10.02
CA GLY A 133 13.57 -11.96 10.16
C GLY A 133 14.33 -12.91 9.24
N LEU A 134 13.80 -14.12 9.08
CA LEU A 134 14.33 -15.09 8.13
C LEU A 134 13.49 -15.15 6.85
N PHE A 135 14.12 -15.11 5.68
CA PHE A 135 13.41 -15.40 4.41
C PHE A 135 12.90 -16.84 4.36
N GLY A 136 13.60 -17.75 5.03
CA GLY A 136 13.24 -19.15 5.12
C GLY A 136 14.08 -19.87 6.16
N ILE A 137 13.56 -21.03 6.58
CA ILE A 137 14.14 -21.83 7.68
C ILE A 137 14.85 -23.09 7.20
N GLY A 138 15.02 -23.25 5.88
CA GLY A 138 15.76 -24.35 5.28
C GLY A 138 15.22 -25.72 5.72
N THR A 139 16.04 -26.48 6.44
CA THR A 139 15.68 -27.84 6.92
C THR A 139 15.08 -27.87 8.32
N LEU A 140 14.90 -26.71 8.96
CA LEU A 140 14.27 -26.64 10.27
C LEU A 140 12.74 -26.74 10.15
N THR A 141 12.10 -27.22 11.21
CA THR A 141 10.65 -27.27 11.30
C THR A 141 10.10 -25.98 11.90
N TYR A 142 9.11 -25.36 11.27
CA TYR A 142 8.59 -24.05 11.68
C TYR A 142 8.18 -23.97 13.16
N THR A 143 7.47 -24.99 13.64
CA THR A 143 6.96 -25.08 15.02
C THR A 143 7.89 -25.81 15.99
N ALA A 144 9.14 -26.09 15.60
CA ALA A 144 10.11 -26.71 16.51
C ALA A 144 10.75 -25.66 17.45
N PRO A 145 10.88 -25.94 18.76
CA PRO A 145 11.55 -25.04 19.69
C PRO A 145 12.99 -24.69 19.31
N ASN A 146 13.70 -25.59 18.61
CA ASN A 146 15.05 -25.31 18.11
C ASN A 146 15.07 -24.19 17.07
N THR A 147 14.05 -24.09 16.21
CA THR A 147 13.91 -23.01 15.22
C THR A 147 13.79 -21.64 15.88
N ALA A 148 13.03 -21.57 16.98
CA ALA A 148 12.94 -20.38 17.83
C ALA A 148 14.28 -20.06 18.51
N ALA A 149 14.97 -21.07 19.06
CA ALA A 149 16.27 -20.88 19.72
C ALA A 149 17.36 -20.35 18.77
N VAL A 150 17.41 -20.88 17.53
CA VAL A 150 18.37 -20.46 16.51
C VAL A 150 18.17 -18.99 16.12
N GLN A 151 16.92 -18.57 15.94
CA GLN A 151 16.59 -17.16 15.68
C GLN A 151 16.91 -16.26 16.87
N ALA A 152 16.56 -16.67 18.09
CA ALA A 152 16.84 -15.90 19.31
C ALA A 152 18.34 -15.67 19.52
N ALA A 153 19.17 -16.68 19.21
CA ALA A 153 20.63 -16.55 19.29
C ALA A 153 21.18 -15.54 18.27
N LEU A 154 20.68 -15.53 17.03
CA LEU A 154 21.04 -14.50 16.04
C LEU A 154 20.66 -13.11 16.53
N VAL A 155 19.41 -12.91 16.98
CA VAL A 155 18.95 -11.60 17.46
C VAL A 155 19.79 -11.12 18.64
N LYS A 156 20.08 -12.00 19.60
CA LYS A 156 20.94 -11.67 20.74
C LYS A 156 22.34 -11.26 20.29
N HIS A 157 22.92 -11.98 19.34
CA HIS A 157 24.24 -11.67 18.81
C HIS A 157 24.27 -10.29 18.12
N LEU A 158 23.30 -10.02 17.24
CA LEU A 158 23.11 -8.70 16.63
C LEU A 158 22.95 -7.58 17.66
N GLN A 159 22.27 -7.82 18.78
CA GLN A 159 22.13 -6.84 19.86
C GLN A 159 23.46 -6.52 20.57
N ASP A 160 24.31 -7.53 20.75
CA ASP A 160 25.63 -7.40 21.38
C ASP A 160 26.59 -6.61 20.49
N ASP A 161 26.48 -6.78 19.17
CA ASP A 161 27.31 -6.06 18.19
C ASP A 161 26.76 -4.67 17.81
N GLY A 162 25.64 -4.28 18.41
CA GLY A 162 25.00 -2.98 18.17
C GLY A 162 24.21 -2.90 16.86
N ALA A 163 24.02 -4.01 16.16
CA ALA A 163 23.22 -4.15 14.94
C ALA A 163 21.78 -4.62 15.25
N ALA A 164 21.18 -4.12 16.34
CA ALA A 164 19.86 -4.59 16.80
C ALA A 164 18.72 -4.13 15.89
N PRO A 165 18.03 -5.02 15.15
CA PRO A 165 16.83 -4.62 14.42
C PRO A 165 15.73 -4.21 15.39
N ARG A 166 14.88 -3.27 14.98
CA ARG A 166 13.78 -2.77 15.80
C ARG A 166 12.65 -3.81 15.91
N TYR A 167 12.37 -4.48 14.79
CA TYR A 167 11.29 -5.45 14.68
C TYR A 167 11.82 -6.78 14.14
N TRP A 168 11.32 -7.90 14.70
CA TRP A 168 11.65 -9.26 14.25
C TRP A 168 10.40 -10.06 13.94
N ILE A 169 10.19 -10.44 12.67
CA ILE A 169 8.95 -11.09 12.19
C ILE A 169 8.90 -12.62 12.39
N GLY A 170 10.02 -13.24 12.74
CA GLY A 170 10.16 -14.69 12.65
C GLY A 170 10.55 -15.12 11.23
N ILE A 171 9.55 -15.48 10.41
CA ILE A 171 9.76 -15.93 9.03
C ILE A 171 8.94 -15.11 8.03
N ASN A 172 9.47 -14.95 6.82
CA ASN A 172 8.81 -14.30 5.70
C ASN A 172 7.59 -15.12 5.23
N GLU A 173 6.45 -14.47 5.03
CA GLU A 173 5.27 -15.06 4.38
C GLU A 173 4.91 -16.47 4.89
N PRO A 174 4.72 -16.66 6.21
CA PRO A 174 4.50 -17.99 6.79
C PRO A 174 3.27 -18.70 6.18
N ASN A 175 2.33 -17.95 5.62
CA ASN A 175 1.08 -18.42 5.06
C ASN A 175 1.17 -18.98 3.62
N VAL A 176 2.33 -18.92 2.94
CA VAL A 176 2.46 -19.40 1.53
C VAL A 176 3.52 -20.50 1.31
N ASP A 177 4.27 -20.93 2.32
CA ASP A 177 5.30 -21.98 2.21
C ASP A 177 4.76 -23.41 2.48
N THR A 178 5.27 -24.47 1.83
CA THR A 178 4.62 -25.81 1.83
C THR A 178 5.24 -26.80 2.84
N PRO A 179 4.45 -27.56 3.65
CA PRO A 179 3.00 -27.54 3.79
C PRO A 179 2.53 -26.26 4.49
N ALA A 180 1.56 -25.56 3.87
CA ALA A 180 1.05 -24.26 4.31
C ALA A 180 0.87 -24.20 5.82
N ASN A 181 1.71 -23.40 6.50
CA ASN A 181 1.54 -23.17 7.92
C ASN A 181 0.16 -22.58 8.15
N ARG A 182 -0.51 -23.00 9.22
CA ARG A 182 -1.78 -22.43 9.66
C ARG A 182 -1.51 -21.33 10.68
N TYR A 183 -2.52 -20.51 10.94
CA TYR A 183 -2.41 -19.47 11.97
C TYR A 183 -2.02 -20.07 13.34
N ALA A 184 -2.54 -21.26 13.67
CA ALA A 184 -2.16 -21.98 14.89
C ALA A 184 -0.67 -22.37 14.94
N ASP A 185 -0.07 -22.68 13.78
CA ASP A 185 1.36 -22.95 13.67
C ASP A 185 2.15 -21.66 13.88
N TRP A 186 1.69 -20.52 13.34
CA TRP A 186 2.28 -19.20 13.61
C TRP A 186 2.19 -18.78 15.07
N VAL A 187 1.05 -19.02 15.74
CA VAL A 187 0.89 -18.79 17.18
C VAL A 187 1.91 -19.60 17.97
N THR A 188 2.10 -20.88 17.60
CA THR A 188 3.06 -21.76 18.25
C THR A 188 4.49 -21.26 18.03
N ALA A 189 4.90 -21.04 16.78
CA ALA A 189 6.25 -20.61 16.44
C ALA A 189 6.62 -19.25 17.05
N THR A 190 5.69 -18.28 17.02
CA THR A 190 5.91 -16.94 17.58
C THR A 190 5.94 -16.97 19.11
N GLY A 191 5.08 -17.80 19.74
CA GLY A 191 5.11 -18.03 21.18
C GLY A 191 6.43 -18.66 21.64
N ASP A 192 6.91 -19.67 20.93
CA ASP A 192 8.20 -20.31 21.20
C ASP A 192 9.36 -19.33 20.98
N LEU A 193 9.28 -18.46 19.96
CA LEU A 193 10.27 -17.42 19.73
C LEU A 193 10.31 -16.38 20.86
N ALA A 194 9.15 -15.97 21.38
CA ALA A 194 9.09 -15.09 22.55
C ALA A 194 9.73 -15.73 23.79
N ALA A 195 9.48 -17.03 24.03
CA ALA A 195 10.12 -17.78 25.11
C ALA A 195 11.63 -17.93 24.91
N ALA A 196 12.07 -18.18 23.66
CA ALA A 196 13.47 -18.27 23.30
C ALA A 196 14.21 -16.93 23.47
N PHE A 197 13.58 -15.79 23.13
CA PHE A 197 14.09 -14.45 23.42
C PHE A 197 14.35 -14.26 24.92
N GLY A 198 13.39 -14.66 25.76
CA GLY A 198 13.57 -14.62 27.22
C GLY A 198 14.72 -15.50 27.70
N THR A 199 14.90 -16.68 27.12
CA THR A 199 15.98 -17.61 27.47
C THR A 199 17.36 -17.10 27.01
N ALA A 200 17.44 -16.52 25.82
CA ALA A 200 18.68 -15.97 25.25
C ALA A 200 19.06 -14.59 25.85
N GLY A 201 18.14 -13.96 26.61
CA GLY A 201 18.35 -12.63 27.17
C GLY A 201 18.28 -11.51 26.13
N VAL A 202 17.44 -11.67 25.10
CA VAL A 202 17.15 -10.62 24.12
C VAL A 202 16.44 -9.46 24.82
N ASP A 203 16.94 -8.24 24.63
CA ASP A 203 16.26 -7.02 25.09
C ASP A 203 15.08 -6.70 24.17
N THR A 204 13.87 -7.03 24.62
CA THR A 204 12.63 -6.82 23.86
C THR A 204 12.24 -5.34 23.73
N GLY A 205 12.88 -4.47 24.50
CA GLY A 205 12.78 -3.02 24.35
C GLY A 205 13.60 -2.48 23.17
N ARG A 206 14.65 -3.19 22.76
CA ARG A 206 15.45 -2.90 21.55
C ARG A 206 14.92 -3.62 20.31
N THR A 207 14.57 -4.90 20.43
CA THR A 207 14.03 -5.72 19.35
C THR A 207 12.69 -6.33 19.75
N THR A 208 11.61 -5.86 19.15
CA THR A 208 10.26 -6.33 19.46
C THR A 208 9.79 -7.33 18.39
N LEU A 209 9.05 -8.36 18.79
CA LEU A 209 8.42 -9.27 17.82
C LEU A 209 7.34 -8.52 17.01
N SER A 210 7.35 -8.72 15.71
CA SER A 210 6.33 -8.22 14.77
C SER A 210 5.72 -9.38 14.01
N GLY A 211 4.61 -9.14 13.32
CA GLY A 211 4.03 -10.13 12.41
C GLY A 211 2.58 -9.85 12.07
N PRO A 212 1.94 -10.76 11.32
CA PRO A 212 2.44 -12.08 10.93
C PRO A 212 3.33 -12.12 9.67
N ASP A 213 3.62 -11.00 9.02
CA ASP A 213 4.37 -10.91 7.75
C ASP A 213 3.73 -11.77 6.65
N THR A 214 2.40 -11.74 6.58
CA THR A 214 1.65 -12.52 5.59
C THR A 214 1.88 -12.02 4.17
N ALA A 215 1.91 -12.93 3.20
CA ALA A 215 2.23 -12.63 1.80
C ALA A 215 1.30 -11.63 1.11
N GLU A 216 0.10 -11.44 1.62
CA GLU A 216 -0.88 -10.54 1.03
C GLU A 216 -1.95 -10.18 2.06
N ALA A 217 -1.93 -8.93 2.53
CA ALA A 217 -3.03 -8.25 3.21
C ALA A 217 -4.13 -7.86 2.22
N GLY A 218 -4.62 -8.88 1.52
CA GLY A 218 -5.54 -8.76 0.41
C GLY A 218 -6.99 -9.12 0.74
N ILE A 219 -7.93 -8.66 -0.10
CA ILE A 219 -9.36 -8.97 -0.05
C ILE A 219 -9.71 -10.29 -0.74
N SER A 220 -8.80 -10.84 -1.57
CA SER A 220 -9.09 -12.05 -2.33
C SER A 220 -8.94 -13.31 -1.48
N SER A 221 -9.89 -14.23 -1.49
CA SER A 221 -9.76 -15.53 -0.80
C SER A 221 -8.63 -16.43 -1.30
N TYR A 222 -8.08 -16.13 -2.47
CA TYR A 222 -7.06 -16.95 -3.12
C TYR A 222 -5.66 -16.69 -2.57
N ALA A 223 -5.44 -15.58 -1.87
CA ALA A 223 -4.14 -15.20 -1.29
C ALA A 223 -4.20 -14.22 -0.10
N GLY A 224 -5.31 -13.50 0.06
CA GLY A 224 -5.46 -12.40 1.00
C GLY A 224 -5.82 -12.84 2.41
N ASP A 225 -5.23 -12.20 3.41
CA ASP A 225 -5.45 -12.50 4.83
C ASP A 225 -6.20 -11.39 5.59
N LEU A 226 -6.96 -10.51 4.92
CA LEU A 226 -7.65 -9.40 5.59
C LEU A 226 -8.94 -9.76 6.33
N GLY A 227 -9.17 -11.04 6.64
CA GLY A 227 -10.35 -11.40 7.43
C GLY A 227 -11.65 -11.16 6.67
N HIS A 228 -11.76 -11.88 5.58
CA HIS A 228 -12.87 -11.68 4.69
C HIS A 228 -13.87 -12.80 4.97
N GLN A 229 -15.01 -12.46 5.56
CA GLN A 229 -16.09 -13.43 5.78
C GLN A 229 -16.62 -13.85 4.44
N THR A 230 -16.13 -15.00 4.02
CA THR A 230 -16.22 -15.43 2.64
C THR A 230 -17.12 -16.64 2.52
N VAL A 231 -17.97 -16.60 1.51
CA VAL A 231 -18.81 -17.72 1.14
C VAL A 231 -18.72 -18.00 -0.36
N SER A 232 -18.60 -19.29 -0.70
CA SER A 232 -18.71 -19.80 -2.07
C SER A 232 -19.93 -20.72 -2.15
N CYS A 233 -20.99 -20.28 -2.84
CA CYS A 233 -22.30 -20.94 -2.84
C CYS A 233 -22.54 -21.77 -4.11
N THR A 234 -21.70 -22.77 -4.41
CA THR A 234 -21.93 -23.68 -5.54
C THR A 234 -22.98 -24.75 -5.19
N GLY A 235 -24.27 -24.44 -5.41
CA GLY A 235 -25.40 -25.36 -5.16
C GLY A 235 -26.43 -24.84 -4.15
N GLN A 236 -27.19 -25.72 -3.50
CA GLN A 236 -28.14 -25.31 -2.44
C GLN A 236 -27.43 -25.09 -1.10
N CYS A 237 -27.01 -23.86 -0.85
CA CYS A 237 -26.51 -23.41 0.46
C CYS A 237 -26.80 -21.91 0.62
N PRO A 238 -28.04 -21.50 0.98
CA PRO A 238 -28.30 -20.09 1.26
C PRO A 238 -27.53 -19.70 2.53
N ALA A 239 -26.45 -18.95 2.35
CA ALA A 239 -25.68 -18.40 3.44
C ALA A 239 -26.23 -17.03 3.81
N ALA A 240 -26.42 -16.79 5.10
CA ALA A 240 -26.98 -15.55 5.59
C ALA A 240 -26.35 -15.13 6.90
N LEU A 241 -26.20 -13.81 7.04
CA LEU A 241 -25.75 -13.14 8.25
C LEU A 241 -26.85 -12.19 8.72
N VAL A 242 -27.11 -12.19 10.04
CA VAL A 242 -28.22 -11.46 10.63
C VAL A 242 -27.75 -10.47 11.69
N TRP A 243 -28.08 -9.19 11.51
CA TRP A 243 -27.84 -8.15 12.51
C TRP A 243 -29.13 -7.79 13.23
N LYS A 244 -29.02 -7.38 14.50
CA LYS A 244 -30.15 -6.96 15.32
C LYS A 244 -30.01 -5.51 15.76
N LEU A 245 -31.00 -4.70 15.41
CA LEU A 245 -31.17 -3.36 15.96
C LEU A 245 -32.65 -3.04 16.08
N ALA A 246 -33.12 -2.79 17.29
CA ALA A 246 -34.53 -2.43 17.51
C ALA A 246 -34.85 -1.09 16.83
N GLY A 247 -35.97 -1.04 16.10
CA GLY A 247 -36.36 0.14 15.35
C GLY A 247 -35.42 0.45 14.19
N LEU A 248 -34.87 -0.60 13.56
CA LEU A 248 -34.01 -0.48 12.38
C LEU A 248 -34.67 0.48 11.37
N ASN A 249 -33.88 1.43 10.88
CA ASN A 249 -34.31 2.47 9.95
C ASN A 249 -33.55 2.36 8.63
N SER A 250 -32.23 2.20 8.68
CA SER A 250 -31.38 2.14 7.49
C SER A 250 -30.17 1.26 7.70
N PHE A 251 -29.55 0.88 6.59
CA PHE A 251 -28.26 0.21 6.61
C PHE A 251 -27.40 0.59 5.41
N THR A 252 -26.10 0.38 5.58
CA THR A 252 -25.10 0.38 4.51
C THR A 252 -24.27 -0.89 4.63
N ALA A 253 -24.11 -1.62 3.54
CA ALA A 253 -23.31 -2.84 3.49
C ALA A 253 -22.31 -2.75 2.34
N GLN A 254 -21.06 -3.12 2.59
CA GLN A 254 -20.05 -3.29 1.57
C GLN A 254 -19.84 -4.77 1.33
N VAL A 255 -19.88 -5.19 0.06
CA VAL A 255 -19.65 -6.58 -0.33
C VAL A 255 -18.72 -6.62 -1.53
N TYR A 256 -17.74 -7.50 -1.48
CA TYR A 256 -16.84 -7.79 -2.59
C TYR A 256 -17.29 -9.06 -3.31
N SER A 257 -17.27 -9.02 -4.65
CA SER A 257 -17.62 -10.15 -5.53
C SER A 257 -16.60 -10.32 -6.64
N ASP A 258 -16.52 -11.52 -7.23
CA ASP A 258 -15.63 -11.81 -8.36
C ASP A 258 -16.02 -11.11 -9.67
N THR A 259 -17.24 -10.55 -9.73
CA THR A 259 -17.76 -9.90 -10.94
C THR A 259 -18.63 -8.69 -10.60
N ALA A 260 -18.57 -7.67 -11.46
CA ALA A 260 -19.43 -6.49 -11.41
C ALA A 260 -20.92 -6.81 -11.62
N THR A 261 -21.25 -7.97 -12.21
CA THR A 261 -22.63 -8.30 -12.59
C THR A 261 -23.31 -9.25 -11.60
N ASP A 262 -22.70 -9.56 -10.46
CA ASP A 262 -23.34 -10.44 -9.49
C ASP A 262 -24.55 -9.76 -8.83
N THR A 263 -25.64 -10.49 -8.73
CA THR A 263 -26.91 -10.07 -8.14
C THR A 263 -27.36 -11.01 -7.02
N ALA A 264 -26.49 -11.93 -6.58
CA ALA A 264 -26.81 -12.94 -5.58
C ALA A 264 -26.98 -12.38 -4.15
N VAL A 265 -26.49 -11.17 -3.89
CA VAL A 265 -26.65 -10.49 -2.59
C VAL A 265 -28.04 -9.89 -2.46
N THR A 266 -28.76 -10.29 -1.42
CA THR A 266 -30.11 -9.81 -1.11
C THR A 266 -30.25 -9.41 0.35
N PHE A 267 -31.23 -8.54 0.64
CA PHE A 267 -31.47 -8.01 1.98
C PHE A 267 -32.91 -8.22 2.41
N GLN A 268 -33.11 -8.67 3.64
CA GLN A 268 -34.43 -8.91 4.21
C GLN A 268 -34.53 -8.34 5.62
N GLY A 269 -35.70 -7.77 5.95
CA GLY A 269 -36.01 -7.30 7.28
C GLY A 269 -36.99 -8.22 7.99
N SER A 270 -36.86 -8.34 9.31
CA SER A 270 -37.80 -9.09 10.14
C SER A 270 -38.07 -8.38 11.48
N ALA A 271 -39.31 -8.46 11.97
CA ALA A 271 -39.69 -7.96 13.29
C ALA A 271 -39.40 -8.97 14.41
N ASP A 272 -39.27 -10.25 14.09
CA ASP A 272 -39.19 -11.37 15.05
C ASP A 272 -38.04 -12.36 14.79
N GLY A 273 -37.38 -12.28 13.62
CA GLY A 273 -36.28 -13.16 13.22
C GLY A 273 -36.75 -14.44 12.52
N THR A 274 -38.05 -14.61 12.29
CA THR A 274 -38.65 -15.81 11.66
C THR A 274 -39.42 -15.48 10.39
N ALA A 275 -40.16 -14.37 10.37
CA ALA A 275 -40.88 -13.88 9.20
C ALA A 275 -40.05 -12.81 8.49
N TRP A 276 -39.53 -13.16 7.31
CA TRP A 276 -38.62 -12.32 6.53
C TRP A 276 -39.36 -11.64 5.37
N ARG A 277 -39.06 -10.36 5.15
CA ARG A 277 -39.60 -9.57 4.04
C ARG A 277 -38.45 -8.93 3.30
N ASP A 278 -38.48 -9.00 1.98
CA ASP A 278 -37.46 -8.38 1.14
C ASP A 278 -37.41 -6.87 1.37
N VAL A 279 -36.19 -6.35 1.41
CA VAL A 279 -35.92 -4.92 1.42
C VAL A 279 -35.55 -4.53 0.00
N ALA A 280 -36.24 -3.53 -0.55
CA ALA A 280 -35.87 -2.96 -1.83
C ALA A 280 -34.57 -2.17 -1.68
N VAL A 281 -33.50 -2.66 -2.30
CA VAL A 281 -32.19 -2.01 -2.31
C VAL A 281 -31.89 -1.59 -3.75
N PRO A 282 -31.58 -0.30 -4.00
CA PRO A 282 -31.11 0.14 -5.31
C PRO A 282 -29.87 -0.66 -5.75
N ALA A 283 -29.80 -1.02 -7.03
CA ALA A 283 -28.62 -1.67 -7.57
C ALA A 283 -27.40 -0.74 -7.39
N PRO A 284 -26.34 -1.19 -6.70
CA PRO A 284 -25.14 -0.38 -6.54
C PRO A 284 -24.40 -0.25 -7.87
N THR A 285 -23.57 0.78 -8.00
CA THR A 285 -22.55 0.84 -9.06
C THR A 285 -21.28 0.18 -8.52
N PRO A 286 -20.88 -1.00 -9.02
CA PRO A 286 -19.69 -1.68 -8.51
C PRO A 286 -18.43 -0.89 -8.89
N VAL A 287 -17.48 -0.84 -7.96
CA VAL A 287 -16.16 -0.24 -8.16
C VAL A 287 -15.14 -1.37 -8.33
N ALA A 288 -14.33 -1.31 -9.39
CA ALA A 288 -13.27 -2.29 -9.60
C ALA A 288 -12.20 -2.13 -8.52
N MET A 289 -11.94 -3.21 -7.78
CA MET A 289 -10.96 -3.25 -6.70
C MET A 289 -9.69 -4.01 -7.08
N VAL A 290 -9.60 -4.53 -8.32
CA VAL A 290 -8.45 -5.25 -8.92
C VAL A 290 -7.60 -6.02 -7.89
N THR A 291 -8.08 -7.20 -7.48
CA THR A 291 -7.33 -8.11 -6.63
C THR A 291 -6.83 -9.28 -7.50
N GLY A 292 -5.69 -9.06 -8.14
CA GLY A 292 -4.77 -10.05 -8.72
C GLY A 292 -4.85 -11.50 -8.25
N LYS A 293 -5.81 -12.21 -8.82
CA LYS A 293 -5.46 -13.43 -9.52
C LYS A 293 -5.07 -13.07 -10.96
N ASN A 294 -4.11 -13.76 -11.56
CA ASN A 294 -3.87 -13.73 -13.02
C ASN A 294 -5.11 -14.13 -13.87
N GLU A 295 -6.30 -14.27 -13.26
CA GLU A 295 -7.55 -14.75 -13.85
C GLU A 295 -8.82 -13.93 -13.46
N GLY A 296 -8.74 -12.82 -12.69
CA GLY A 296 -9.93 -12.00 -12.40
C GLY A 296 -9.77 -10.89 -11.36
N GLY A 297 -10.59 -9.85 -11.45
CA GLY A 297 -10.62 -8.72 -10.51
C GLY A 297 -11.85 -8.73 -9.61
N LYS A 298 -11.71 -8.38 -8.32
CA LYS A 298 -12.83 -8.16 -7.40
C LYS A 298 -13.51 -6.82 -7.64
N TRP A 299 -14.79 -6.77 -7.28
CA TRP A 299 -15.63 -5.59 -7.38
C TRP A 299 -16.28 -5.30 -6.04
N LEU A 300 -16.17 -4.06 -5.57
CA LEU A 300 -16.84 -3.57 -4.37
C LEU A 300 -18.21 -3.01 -4.74
N SER A 301 -19.25 -3.55 -4.11
CA SER A 301 -20.60 -3.02 -4.15
C SER A 301 -20.99 -2.42 -2.79
N THR A 302 -21.43 -1.17 -2.78
CA THR A 302 -21.95 -0.50 -1.57
C THR A 302 -23.47 -0.41 -1.65
N TYR A 303 -24.14 -1.26 -0.88
CA TYR A 303 -25.60 -1.30 -0.76
C TYR A 303 -26.05 -0.32 0.31
N THR A 304 -26.99 0.58 0.00
CA THR A 304 -27.59 1.48 1.01
C THR A 304 -29.10 1.53 0.81
N ALA A 305 -29.84 1.29 1.89
CA ALA A 305 -31.30 1.34 1.85
C ALA A 305 -31.91 1.64 3.22
N SER A 306 -33.16 2.10 3.21
CA SER A 306 -34.03 2.07 4.39
C SER A 306 -34.53 0.65 4.63
N SER A 307 -34.57 0.21 5.87
CA SER A 307 -35.16 -1.08 6.22
C SER A 307 -36.69 -1.05 6.18
N SER A 308 -37.30 -2.24 6.23
CA SER A 308 -38.75 -2.35 6.36
C SER A 308 -39.25 -1.78 7.70
N ALA A 309 -40.40 -1.11 7.67
CA ALA A 309 -40.99 -0.50 8.84
C ALA A 309 -41.23 -1.54 9.95
N GLY A 310 -40.75 -1.24 11.17
CA GLY A 310 -40.88 -2.12 12.33
C GLY A 310 -39.90 -3.31 12.35
N ALA A 311 -38.93 -3.37 11.43
CA ALA A 311 -37.87 -4.36 11.48
C ALA A 311 -37.00 -4.21 12.74
N LYS A 312 -36.61 -5.36 13.31
CA LYS A 312 -35.63 -5.48 14.39
C LYS A 312 -34.37 -6.22 13.95
N TYR A 313 -34.49 -6.99 12.86
CA TYR A 313 -33.42 -7.79 12.29
C TYR A 313 -33.24 -7.42 10.83
N LEU A 314 -31.98 -7.35 10.40
CA LEU A 314 -31.57 -7.27 9.00
C LEU A 314 -30.82 -8.55 8.66
N ARG A 315 -31.16 -9.17 7.54
CA ARG A 315 -30.46 -10.33 7.00
C ARG A 315 -29.85 -9.98 5.66
N LEU A 316 -28.53 -10.16 5.53
CA LEU A 316 -27.84 -10.23 4.26
C LEU A 316 -27.81 -11.71 3.86
N SER A 317 -28.30 -12.04 2.66
CA SER A 317 -28.24 -13.41 2.13
C SER A 317 -27.48 -13.44 0.82
N VAL A 318 -26.68 -14.48 0.62
CA VAL A 318 -26.01 -14.81 -0.64
C VAL A 318 -26.70 -16.03 -1.24
N ALA A 319 -27.34 -15.83 -2.40
CA ALA A 319 -27.96 -16.92 -3.16
C ALA A 319 -26.91 -17.86 -3.77
N ALA A 320 -27.37 -18.97 -4.38
CA ALA A 320 -26.49 -19.88 -5.11
C ALA A 320 -25.78 -19.13 -6.25
N SER A 321 -24.45 -19.03 -6.17
CA SER A 321 -23.60 -18.33 -7.13
C SER A 321 -22.28 -19.10 -7.29
N PRO A 322 -21.74 -19.21 -8.51
CA PRO A 322 -20.40 -19.76 -8.71
C PRO A 322 -19.31 -18.80 -8.22
N TYR A 323 -19.67 -17.55 -7.90
CA TYR A 323 -18.75 -16.52 -7.47
C TYR A 323 -18.63 -16.48 -5.95
N GLU A 324 -17.46 -16.07 -5.53
CA GLU A 324 -17.20 -15.77 -4.15
C GLU A 324 -17.77 -14.42 -3.74
N HIS A 325 -18.33 -14.40 -2.53
CA HIS A 325 -18.83 -13.20 -1.89
C HIS A 325 -18.16 -13.01 -0.55
N THR A 326 -17.84 -11.75 -0.29
CA THR A 326 -17.14 -11.37 0.92
C THR A 326 -17.77 -10.13 1.51
N VAL A 327 -18.19 -10.23 2.77
CA VAL A 327 -18.74 -9.07 3.49
C VAL A 327 -17.59 -8.19 3.96
N GLY A 328 -17.56 -6.96 3.43
CA GLY A 328 -16.58 -5.93 3.72
C GLY A 328 -16.88 -5.15 4.99
N SER A 329 -18.13 -4.75 5.16
CA SER A 329 -18.61 -4.09 6.39
C SER A 329 -20.13 -4.02 6.39
N MET A 330 -20.70 -3.86 7.59
CA MET A 330 -22.11 -3.60 7.81
C MET A 330 -22.29 -2.44 8.80
N SER A 331 -23.12 -1.46 8.42
CA SER A 331 -23.62 -0.43 9.31
C SER A 331 -25.14 -0.51 9.35
N VAL A 332 -25.72 -0.73 10.52
CA VAL A 332 -27.17 -0.71 10.73
C VAL A 332 -27.54 0.41 11.70
N SER A 333 -28.54 1.22 11.34
CA SER A 333 -28.88 2.44 12.09
C SER A 333 -30.37 2.53 12.40
N ASN A 334 -30.68 3.11 13.55
CA ASN A 334 -32.01 3.59 13.94
C ASN A 334 -31.94 5.10 14.23
N ALA A 335 -33.00 5.68 14.81
CA ALA A 335 -33.05 7.12 15.09
C ALA A 335 -32.00 7.63 16.12
N THR A 336 -31.38 6.73 16.90
CA THR A 336 -30.55 7.09 18.07
C THR A 336 -29.21 6.34 18.12
N THR A 337 -29.04 5.31 17.32
CA THR A 337 -27.93 4.36 17.42
C THR A 337 -27.54 3.86 16.05
N THR A 338 -26.23 3.80 15.82
CA THR A 338 -25.63 3.10 14.69
C THR A 338 -24.75 1.99 15.26
N LEU A 339 -25.01 0.76 14.81
CA LEU A 339 -24.14 -0.38 15.02
C LEU A 339 -23.25 -0.50 13.79
N LEU A 340 -21.94 -0.53 14.02
CA LEU A 340 -20.92 -0.77 13.00
C LEU A 340 -20.35 -2.16 13.24
N ASP A 341 -20.28 -2.94 12.16
CA ASP A 341 -19.59 -4.22 12.06
C ASP A 341 -18.56 -4.07 10.92
N PRO A 342 -17.30 -3.74 11.26
CA PRO A 342 -16.24 -3.53 10.27
C PRO A 342 -15.78 -4.85 9.62
N LEU A 343 -14.75 -4.79 8.79
CA LEU A 343 -14.21 -5.93 8.03
C LEU A 343 -13.78 -7.10 8.92
N ASP A 344 -14.13 -8.34 8.56
CA ASP A 344 -14.05 -9.59 9.35
C ASP A 344 -14.79 -9.67 10.67
N ASP A 345 -15.26 -8.56 11.21
CA ASP A 345 -15.98 -8.56 12.47
C ASP A 345 -17.42 -9.01 12.19
N LEU A 346 -17.76 -10.22 12.66
CA LEU A 346 -19.14 -10.69 12.75
C LEU A 346 -19.60 -10.78 14.21
N THR A 347 -18.87 -10.18 15.15
CA THR A 347 -19.26 -10.26 16.57
C THR A 347 -20.61 -9.60 16.84
N ARG A 348 -21.12 -8.81 15.88
CA ARG A 348 -22.44 -8.18 15.96
C ARG A 348 -23.55 -9.00 15.30
N THR A 349 -23.25 -10.09 14.61
CA THR A 349 -24.29 -10.95 14.04
C THR A 349 -25.03 -11.74 15.13
N GLN A 350 -26.19 -12.28 14.76
CA GLN A 350 -27.00 -13.13 15.60
C GLN A 350 -26.76 -14.57 15.16
N THR A 351 -25.69 -15.18 15.67
CA THR A 351 -25.22 -16.52 15.27
C THR A 351 -26.29 -17.61 15.27
N ALA A 352 -27.30 -17.52 16.14
CA ALA A 352 -28.44 -18.45 16.17
C ALA A 352 -29.40 -18.34 14.95
N LEU A 353 -29.30 -17.25 14.18
CA LEU A 353 -30.09 -16.94 12.99
C LEU A 353 -29.25 -16.96 11.71
N ASP A 354 -27.93 -17.01 11.83
CA ASP A 354 -27.00 -17.12 10.71
C ASP A 354 -27.11 -18.51 10.06
N THR A 355 -26.87 -18.58 8.75
CA THR A 355 -26.90 -19.83 7.98
C THR A 355 -25.72 -19.93 7.02
N GLY A 356 -25.40 -21.16 6.60
CA GLY A 356 -24.26 -21.45 5.73
C GLY A 356 -22.93 -21.52 6.46
N THR A 357 -21.85 -21.79 5.72
CA THR A 357 -20.48 -21.83 6.25
C THR A 357 -19.73 -20.62 5.75
N TRP A 358 -19.50 -19.66 6.64
CA TRP A 358 -18.64 -18.52 6.40
C TRP A 358 -17.22 -18.86 6.87
N LYS A 359 -16.22 -18.56 6.03
CA LYS A 359 -14.82 -18.75 6.38
C LYS A 359 -14.21 -17.38 6.69
N SER A 360 -13.45 -17.30 7.78
CA SER A 360 -12.51 -16.20 8.04
C SER A 360 -11.08 -16.74 7.94
N THR A 361 -10.22 -15.93 7.34
CA THR A 361 -8.78 -16.13 7.29
C THR A 361 -8.13 -14.77 7.54
N ASP A 362 -8.11 -14.34 8.80
CA ASP A 362 -7.42 -13.11 9.20
C ASP A 362 -6.17 -13.41 10.01
N TRP A 363 -5.00 -13.47 9.39
CA TRP A 363 -3.79 -13.63 10.21
C TRP A 363 -3.40 -12.30 10.83
N TRP A 364 -3.59 -11.18 10.13
CA TRP A 364 -3.12 -9.87 10.55
C TRP A 364 -3.84 -9.35 11.80
N LEU A 365 -5.18 -9.32 11.78
CA LEU A 365 -6.00 -8.90 12.93
C LEU A 365 -5.92 -9.89 14.09
N ASN A 366 -5.90 -11.20 13.81
CA ASN A 366 -5.74 -12.18 14.88
C ASN A 366 -4.36 -12.05 15.53
N ALA A 367 -3.29 -11.84 14.76
CA ALA A 367 -1.96 -11.57 15.30
C ALA A 367 -1.94 -10.29 16.16
N ALA A 368 -2.52 -9.19 15.68
CA ALA A 368 -2.64 -7.95 16.46
C ALA A 368 -3.40 -8.18 17.79
N SER A 369 -4.44 -9.01 17.77
CA SER A 369 -5.26 -9.34 18.94
C SER A 369 -4.62 -10.39 19.88
N SER A 370 -3.58 -11.10 19.43
CA SER A 370 -2.99 -12.22 20.16
C SER A 370 -2.21 -11.82 21.41
N GLY A 371 -1.71 -10.59 21.45
CA GLY A 371 -0.76 -10.12 22.46
C GLY A 371 0.67 -10.67 22.31
N LEU A 372 0.97 -11.43 21.24
CA LEU A 372 2.30 -11.99 20.98
C LEU A 372 3.26 -11.01 20.29
N VAL A 373 2.72 -10.04 19.55
CA VAL A 373 3.49 -9.09 18.75
C VAL A 373 3.35 -7.67 19.28
N GLY A 374 4.43 -6.89 19.19
CA GLY A 374 4.44 -5.47 19.52
C GLY A 374 4.36 -4.55 18.29
N ALA A 375 4.30 -5.12 17.08
CA ALA A 375 3.98 -4.43 15.82
C ALA A 375 3.16 -5.37 14.92
N SER A 376 2.15 -4.82 14.25
CA SER A 376 1.32 -5.51 13.27
C SER A 376 1.94 -5.29 11.91
N GLU A 377 2.23 -6.35 11.17
CA GLU A 377 2.98 -6.26 9.92
C GLU A 377 2.49 -7.31 8.92
N ALA A 378 2.36 -6.92 7.66
CA ALA A 378 1.96 -7.77 6.55
C ALA A 378 2.53 -7.24 5.23
N HIS A 379 2.54 -8.07 4.19
CA HIS A 379 2.83 -7.63 2.84
C HIS A 379 1.56 -7.10 2.17
N PHE A 380 1.70 -6.12 1.29
CA PHE A 380 0.60 -5.68 0.46
C PHE A 380 1.10 -5.30 -0.91
N TYR A 381 0.67 -6.02 -1.93
CA TYR A 381 1.08 -5.73 -3.28
C TYR A 381 -0.05 -5.07 -4.05
N SER A 382 0.23 -3.92 -4.64
CA SER A 382 -0.61 -3.43 -5.71
C SER A 382 -0.54 -4.42 -6.88
N GLN A 383 -1.67 -5.07 -7.13
CA GLN A 383 -1.83 -6.01 -8.20
C GLN A 383 -2.36 -5.25 -9.42
N GLU A 384 -1.49 -4.46 -10.06
CA GLU A 384 -1.81 -3.84 -11.35
C GLU A 384 -1.85 -4.90 -12.44
N LEU A 385 -2.99 -5.57 -12.54
CA LEU A 385 -3.33 -6.31 -13.73
C LEU A 385 -3.64 -5.29 -14.84
N TRP A 386 -2.79 -5.25 -15.87
CA TRP A 386 -3.14 -4.69 -17.20
C TRP A 386 -3.34 -3.18 -17.32
N GLY A 387 -2.56 -2.37 -16.59
CA GLY A 387 -2.38 -0.94 -16.93
C GLY A 387 -3.47 0.02 -16.43
N ALA A 388 -4.20 -0.33 -15.36
CA ALA A 388 -5.04 0.60 -14.63
C ALA A 388 -4.49 0.79 -13.20
N ALA A 389 -4.39 2.05 -12.76
CA ALA A 389 -3.94 2.37 -11.41
C ALA A 389 -4.93 1.81 -10.38
N PRO A 390 -4.45 1.20 -9.28
CA PRO A 390 -5.32 0.58 -8.28
C PRO A 390 -6.13 1.67 -7.54
N GLU A 391 -7.44 1.45 -7.43
CA GLU A 391 -8.31 2.17 -6.47
C GLU A 391 -8.50 1.36 -5.17
N TYR A 392 -7.62 0.38 -4.96
CA TYR A 392 -7.81 -0.71 -4.01
C TYR A 392 -7.23 -0.42 -2.63
N VAL A 393 -6.11 0.28 -2.54
CA VAL A 393 -5.30 0.26 -1.33
C VAL A 393 -5.96 1.05 -0.20
N GLU A 394 -6.33 2.31 -0.45
CA GLU A 394 -6.93 3.17 0.56
C GLU A 394 -8.29 2.67 1.06
N PRO A 395 -9.25 2.25 0.20
CA PRO A 395 -10.55 1.77 0.68
C PRO A 395 -10.50 0.51 1.54
N VAL A 396 -9.43 -0.28 1.39
CA VAL A 396 -9.28 -1.58 2.04
C VAL A 396 -8.48 -1.45 3.31
N MET A 397 -7.28 -0.87 3.22
CA MET A 397 -6.47 -0.61 4.39
C MET A 397 -7.13 0.41 5.33
N GLY A 398 -7.90 1.37 4.80
CA GLY A 398 -8.66 2.32 5.60
C GLY A 398 -9.74 1.66 6.49
N GLN A 399 -10.07 0.39 6.24
CA GLN A 399 -10.93 -0.43 7.10
C GLN A 399 -10.13 -1.37 7.99
N ALA A 400 -9.07 -1.99 7.47
CA ALA A 400 -8.22 -2.90 8.23
C ALA A 400 -7.43 -2.19 9.34
N VAL A 401 -6.75 -1.09 9.01
CA VAL A 401 -5.85 -0.37 9.93
C VAL A 401 -6.56 0.09 11.22
N PRO A 402 -7.77 0.69 11.18
CA PRO A 402 -8.48 1.03 12.41
C PRO A 402 -8.77 -0.17 13.32
N GLN A 403 -9.03 -1.35 12.75
CA GLN A 403 -9.28 -2.57 13.53
C GLN A 403 -8.00 -3.10 14.18
N LEU A 404 -6.90 -3.11 13.44
CA LEU A 404 -5.58 -3.45 13.99
C LEU A 404 -5.21 -2.51 15.14
N ARG A 405 -5.47 -1.21 14.98
CA ARG A 405 -5.27 -0.22 16.06
C ARG A 405 -6.21 -0.42 17.24
N ALA A 406 -7.47 -0.81 17.00
CA ALA A 406 -8.39 -1.12 18.09
C ALA A 406 -7.94 -2.36 18.89
N ALA A 407 -7.45 -3.38 18.19
CA ALA A 407 -6.89 -4.60 18.79
C ALA A 407 -5.59 -4.33 19.56
N ALA A 408 -4.68 -3.52 19.00
CA ALA A 408 -3.39 -3.21 19.60
C ALA A 408 -3.03 -1.71 19.48
N PRO A 409 -3.59 -0.83 20.34
CA PRO A 409 -3.45 0.63 20.21
C PRO A 409 -2.00 1.16 20.22
N ALA A 410 -1.10 0.44 20.89
CA ALA A 410 0.30 0.82 21.00
C ALA A 410 1.19 0.20 19.91
N ALA A 411 0.72 -0.78 19.14
CA ALA A 411 1.53 -1.50 18.15
C ALA A 411 1.49 -0.80 16.79
N PRO A 412 2.63 -0.44 16.17
CA PRO A 412 2.60 0.19 14.85
C PRO A 412 2.05 -0.78 13.81
N VAL A 413 1.39 -0.25 12.80
CA VAL A 413 0.88 -1.00 11.65
C VAL A 413 1.81 -0.77 10.47
N LEU A 414 2.53 -1.80 10.06
CA LEU A 414 3.60 -1.73 9.07
C LEU A 414 3.22 -2.55 7.85
N LEU A 415 3.66 -2.09 6.68
CA LEU A 415 3.75 -2.92 5.49
C LEU A 415 5.22 -3.29 5.31
N GLY A 416 5.61 -4.50 5.73
CA GLY A 416 7.00 -4.95 5.63
C GLY A 416 7.45 -5.11 4.18
N GLU A 417 6.51 -5.41 3.29
CA GLU A 417 6.76 -5.50 1.86
C GLU A 417 5.58 -4.92 1.08
N THR A 418 5.83 -3.97 0.20
CA THR A 418 4.82 -3.40 -0.70
C THR A 418 5.39 -3.13 -2.08
N GLY A 419 4.53 -2.92 -3.08
CA GLY A 419 4.95 -2.46 -4.39
C GLY A 419 4.05 -2.97 -5.50
N MET A 420 4.61 -3.07 -6.70
CA MET A 420 3.91 -3.64 -7.84
C MET A 420 4.24 -5.13 -7.95
N LYS A 421 3.21 -5.97 -8.11
CA LYS A 421 3.39 -7.40 -8.35
C LYS A 421 3.86 -7.62 -9.78
N ALA A 422 4.94 -8.38 -9.94
CA ALA A 422 5.39 -8.82 -11.26
C ALA A 422 4.31 -9.67 -11.96
N SER A 423 4.11 -9.44 -13.26
CA SER A 423 3.29 -10.34 -14.07
C SER A 423 3.97 -11.72 -14.13
N GLN A 424 3.18 -12.79 -14.08
CA GLN A 424 3.68 -14.13 -14.31
C GLN A 424 3.54 -14.44 -15.81
N ASP A 425 4.67 -14.54 -16.51
CA ASP A 425 4.72 -15.03 -17.88
C ASP A 425 5.39 -16.41 -17.87
N GLY A 426 4.58 -17.48 -17.87
CA GLY A 426 5.06 -18.85 -17.70
C GLY A 426 5.62 -19.14 -16.30
N ASP A 427 6.73 -19.87 -16.22
CA ASP A 427 7.41 -20.21 -14.95
C ASP A 427 8.24 -19.03 -14.37
N GLY A 428 8.13 -17.81 -14.93
CA GLY A 428 8.94 -16.64 -14.57
C GLY A 428 8.15 -15.39 -14.17
N LYS A 429 8.73 -14.57 -13.29
CA LYS A 429 8.23 -13.24 -12.92
C LYS A 429 8.82 -12.19 -13.87
N ASP A 430 7.99 -11.30 -14.42
CA ASP A 430 8.44 -10.14 -15.22
C ASP A 430 8.42 -8.84 -14.41
N TYR A 431 9.60 -8.23 -14.27
CA TYR A 431 9.83 -6.98 -13.56
C TYR A 431 10.02 -5.79 -14.52
N GLY A 432 9.64 -5.90 -15.79
CA GLY A 432 9.76 -4.84 -16.79
C GLY A 432 9.18 -3.50 -16.35
N PHE A 433 8.16 -3.51 -15.49
CA PHE A 433 7.59 -2.31 -14.88
C PHE A 433 8.64 -1.46 -14.14
N ALA A 434 9.70 -2.04 -13.57
CA ALA A 434 10.73 -1.29 -12.84
C ALA A 434 11.54 -0.33 -13.74
N LEU A 435 11.51 -0.57 -15.05
CA LEU A 435 12.18 0.26 -16.06
C LEU A 435 11.22 1.23 -16.76
N ASP A 436 9.91 1.09 -16.53
CA ASP A 436 8.86 1.87 -17.20
C ASP A 436 8.83 3.31 -16.67
N THR A 437 8.64 4.28 -17.56
CA THR A 437 8.50 5.71 -17.19
C THR A 437 7.19 6.02 -16.47
N THR A 438 6.22 5.12 -16.52
CA THR A 438 4.96 5.22 -15.76
C THR A 438 5.12 4.77 -14.30
N GLN A 439 6.14 3.96 -13.99
CA GLN A 439 6.36 3.42 -12.64
C GLN A 439 6.50 4.47 -11.53
N PRO A 440 7.15 5.63 -11.73
CA PRO A 440 7.23 6.67 -10.72
C PRO A 440 5.86 7.22 -10.32
N LEU A 441 4.92 7.29 -11.28
CA LEU A 441 3.53 7.69 -11.04
C LEU A 441 2.78 6.62 -10.23
N ARG A 442 2.94 5.34 -10.60
CA ARG A 442 2.27 4.19 -9.95
C ARG A 442 2.73 4.01 -8.50
N MET A 443 4.04 4.05 -8.25
CA MET A 443 4.59 3.94 -6.90
C MET A 443 4.22 5.15 -6.02
N ALA A 444 4.13 6.35 -6.59
CA ALA A 444 3.66 7.53 -5.86
C ALA A 444 2.14 7.46 -5.55
N ASP A 445 1.32 6.93 -6.47
CA ASP A 445 -0.10 6.66 -6.22
C ASP A 445 -0.26 5.69 -5.04
N LEU A 446 0.43 4.55 -5.09
CA LEU A 446 0.45 3.55 -4.02
C LEU A 446 0.86 4.16 -2.68
N ALA A 447 1.99 4.86 -2.63
CA ALA A 447 2.49 5.51 -1.42
C ALA A 447 1.48 6.48 -0.80
N VAL A 448 0.77 7.26 -1.64
CA VAL A 448 -0.27 8.18 -1.15
C VAL A 448 -1.44 7.41 -0.55
N GLN A 449 -1.91 6.35 -1.21
CA GLN A 449 -3.00 5.53 -0.68
C GLN A 449 -2.64 4.83 0.64
N GLU A 450 -1.43 4.28 0.75
CA GLU A 450 -0.91 3.68 1.98
C GLU A 450 -0.83 4.72 3.10
N ALA A 451 -0.24 5.88 2.83
CA ALA A 451 -0.13 6.97 3.80
C ALA A 451 -1.52 7.43 4.28
N ARG A 452 -2.50 7.55 3.38
CA ARG A 452 -3.88 7.98 3.68
C ARG A 452 -4.69 6.92 4.43
N SER A 453 -4.40 5.64 4.22
CA SER A 453 -5.09 4.54 4.93
C SER A 453 -4.72 4.46 6.41
N GLY A 454 -3.64 5.16 6.80
CA GLY A 454 -3.21 5.30 8.18
C GLY A 454 -2.21 4.26 8.62
N VAL A 455 -1.55 3.52 7.72
CA VAL A 455 -0.36 2.72 8.10
C VAL A 455 0.73 3.62 8.69
N ASP A 456 1.55 3.05 9.56
CA ASP A 456 2.66 3.75 10.21
C ASP A 456 3.90 3.78 9.32
N GLY A 457 4.12 2.78 8.47
CA GLY A 457 5.20 2.79 7.50
C GLY A 457 5.08 1.67 6.48
N ALA A 458 5.73 1.85 5.34
CA ALA A 458 5.67 0.89 4.23
C ALA A 458 7.03 0.75 3.53
N ALA A 459 7.50 -0.48 3.34
CA ALA A 459 8.78 -0.79 2.73
C ALA A 459 8.62 -1.42 1.35
N ALA A 460 8.97 -0.66 0.30
CA ALA A 460 8.87 -1.15 -1.08
C ALA A 460 9.82 -2.32 -1.37
N TRP A 461 9.31 -3.34 -2.06
CA TRP A 461 10.08 -4.34 -2.78
C TRP A 461 10.47 -3.77 -4.16
N CYS A 462 11.71 -3.34 -4.40
CA CYS A 462 12.89 -3.48 -3.55
C CYS A 462 13.83 -2.25 -3.70
N LEU A 463 14.80 -2.06 -2.82
CA LEU A 463 15.84 -1.02 -2.94
C LEU A 463 16.68 -1.26 -4.19
N ASP A 464 17.23 -2.46 -4.23
CA ASP A 464 18.13 -2.99 -5.24
C ASP A 464 17.73 -4.44 -5.52
N GLY A 465 18.09 -4.99 -6.68
CA GLY A 465 17.66 -6.34 -7.08
C GLY A 465 17.98 -7.41 -6.03
N TYR A 466 17.11 -8.41 -5.84
CA TYR A 466 17.38 -9.49 -4.88
C TYR A 466 18.07 -10.71 -5.50
N ALA A 467 17.92 -10.91 -6.82
CA ALA A 467 18.48 -12.02 -7.57
C ALA A 467 18.56 -11.67 -9.06
N SER A 468 19.26 -12.51 -9.85
CA SER A 468 19.58 -12.24 -11.26
C SER A 468 18.38 -12.04 -12.19
N THR A 469 17.20 -12.52 -11.78
CA THR A 469 15.94 -12.37 -12.52
C THR A 469 14.93 -11.47 -11.80
N THR A 470 15.27 -10.94 -10.61
CA THR A 470 14.41 -10.13 -9.75
C THR A 470 14.91 -8.69 -9.73
N TYR A 471 14.72 -7.99 -10.84
CA TYR A 471 15.17 -6.62 -11.04
C TYR A 471 14.10 -5.58 -10.65
N CYS A 472 13.42 -5.76 -9.51
CA CYS A 472 12.43 -4.81 -8.98
C CYS A 472 12.99 -3.47 -8.51
N GLY A 473 14.31 -3.41 -8.26
CA GLY A 473 14.98 -2.32 -7.52
C GLY A 473 14.84 -0.92 -8.11
N MET A 474 15.20 0.09 -7.32
CA MET A 474 15.47 1.45 -7.80
C MET A 474 16.78 1.55 -8.60
N TRP A 475 17.63 0.53 -8.53
CA TRP A 475 18.80 0.31 -9.40
C TRP A 475 19.16 -1.19 -9.44
N GLY A 476 20.06 -1.57 -10.36
CA GLY A 476 20.54 -2.96 -10.52
C GLY A 476 21.75 -3.32 -9.64
N ARG A 477 21.96 -4.63 -9.44
CA ARG A 477 23.10 -5.19 -8.68
C ARG A 477 23.99 -6.08 -9.55
N GLY A 478 24.61 -5.49 -10.58
CA GLY A 478 25.52 -6.28 -11.42
C GLY A 478 24.78 -7.06 -12.50
N SER A 479 24.86 -8.40 -12.46
CA SER A 479 24.23 -9.29 -13.44
C SER A 479 22.71 -9.41 -13.32
N ASP A 480 22.11 -8.75 -12.33
CA ASP A 480 20.66 -8.78 -12.08
C ASP A 480 19.84 -7.98 -13.09
N ASP A 481 20.49 -7.15 -13.90
CA ASP A 481 19.82 -6.41 -14.95
C ASP A 481 19.51 -7.32 -16.16
N PRO A 482 18.30 -7.21 -16.76
CA PRO A 482 17.98 -7.92 -18.00
C PRO A 482 18.93 -7.48 -19.13
N GLY A 483 19.13 -8.32 -20.14
CA GLY A 483 20.04 -7.99 -21.27
C GLY A 483 19.67 -6.77 -22.11
N THR A 484 18.55 -6.12 -21.82
CA THR A 484 18.10 -4.83 -22.36
C THR A 484 18.72 -3.61 -21.66
N VAL A 485 19.31 -3.81 -20.47
CA VAL A 485 20.18 -2.85 -19.77
C VAL A 485 21.61 -3.36 -19.83
N ALA A 486 22.58 -2.45 -19.83
CA ALA A 486 23.98 -2.87 -19.80
C ALA A 486 24.23 -3.72 -18.54
N PRO A 487 24.86 -4.91 -18.65
CA PRO A 487 25.23 -5.69 -17.47
C PRO A 487 26.03 -4.81 -16.50
N HIS A 488 25.67 -4.84 -15.22
CA HIS A 488 26.23 -3.98 -14.17
C HIS A 488 25.83 -2.50 -14.25
N SER A 489 24.69 -2.18 -14.83
CA SER A 489 24.14 -0.83 -14.81
C SER A 489 23.64 -0.47 -13.41
N THR A 490 24.50 0.15 -12.60
CA THR A 490 24.08 0.79 -11.34
C THR A 490 23.24 2.05 -11.57
N ALA A 491 22.82 2.35 -12.80
CA ALA A 491 22.00 3.52 -13.11
C ALA A 491 20.71 3.51 -12.30
N LEU A 492 20.33 4.71 -11.82
CA LEU A 492 19.07 4.91 -11.15
C LEU A 492 17.92 4.71 -12.14
N ARG A 493 16.95 3.89 -11.75
CA ARG A 493 15.73 3.63 -12.51
C ARG A 493 14.70 4.72 -12.24
N PRO A 494 13.74 4.94 -13.15
CA PRO A 494 12.85 6.10 -13.08
C PRO A 494 12.17 6.27 -11.71
N TRP A 495 11.72 5.17 -11.10
CA TRP A 495 10.92 5.22 -9.87
C TRP A 495 11.73 5.58 -8.62
N PHE A 496 13.06 5.56 -8.69
CA PHE A 496 13.92 6.19 -7.68
C PHE A 496 13.51 7.65 -7.47
N TYR A 497 13.17 8.38 -8.55
CA TYR A 497 12.90 9.81 -8.49
C TYR A 497 11.78 10.15 -7.50
N THR A 498 10.60 9.53 -7.65
CA THR A 498 9.45 9.86 -6.82
C THR A 498 9.52 9.18 -5.46
N TRP A 499 9.92 7.90 -5.39
CA TRP A 499 10.00 7.18 -4.11
C TRP A 499 11.00 7.81 -3.14
N SER A 500 12.18 8.22 -3.63
CA SER A 500 13.19 8.89 -2.80
C SER A 500 12.70 10.23 -2.25
N LEU A 501 11.97 11.02 -3.04
CA LEU A 501 11.37 12.29 -2.58
C LEU A 501 10.32 12.05 -1.50
N LEU A 502 9.48 11.03 -1.65
CA LEU A 502 8.43 10.73 -0.68
C LEU A 502 9.02 10.23 0.65
N CYS A 503 10.04 9.37 0.62
CA CYS A 503 10.78 8.97 1.83
C CYS A 503 11.39 10.20 2.52
N ARG A 504 12.13 11.01 1.76
CA ARG A 504 12.90 12.15 2.28
C ARG A 504 12.02 13.27 2.85
N TYR A 505 10.91 13.57 2.17
CA TYR A 505 10.09 14.74 2.46
C TYR A 505 8.78 14.43 3.18
N LEU A 506 8.54 13.16 3.54
CA LEU A 506 7.55 12.74 4.53
C LEU A 506 8.25 11.94 5.64
N PRO A 507 9.18 12.55 6.39
CA PRO A 507 9.97 11.84 7.39
C PRO A 507 9.12 11.40 8.60
N ALA A 508 9.68 10.50 9.40
CA ALA A 508 9.13 10.09 10.69
C ALA A 508 8.67 11.28 11.55
N GLY A 509 7.53 11.13 12.20
CA GLY A 509 6.92 12.16 13.05
C GLY A 509 6.17 13.26 12.29
N SER A 510 6.08 13.18 10.96
CA SER A 510 5.17 14.05 10.19
C SER A 510 3.72 13.75 10.56
N VAL A 511 2.89 14.78 10.68
CA VAL A 511 1.43 14.63 10.80
C VAL A 511 0.86 14.61 9.39
N LEU A 512 0.31 13.46 8.99
CA LEU A 512 -0.28 13.30 7.67
C LEU A 512 -1.72 13.81 7.65
N HIS A 513 -2.08 14.39 6.51
CA HIS A 513 -3.38 14.90 6.18
C HIS A 513 -3.81 14.28 4.85
N ALA A 514 -5.10 13.96 4.74
CA ALA A 514 -5.75 13.40 3.57
C ALA A 514 -6.74 14.42 2.97
N PRO A 515 -6.27 15.52 2.33
CA PRO A 515 -7.15 16.46 1.65
C PRO A 515 -8.05 15.78 0.62
N ALA A 516 -9.11 16.48 0.23
CA ALA A 516 -10.01 16.00 -0.81
C ALA A 516 -9.26 15.72 -2.12
N GLU A 517 -9.51 14.56 -2.71
CA GLU A 517 -8.93 14.14 -3.98
C GLU A 517 -9.85 14.49 -5.15
N PRO A 518 -9.46 15.40 -6.06
CA PRO A 518 -10.19 15.57 -7.31
C PRO A 518 -10.16 14.27 -8.14
N PRO A 519 -11.17 14.02 -9.00
CA PRO A 519 -11.19 12.81 -9.83
C PRO A 519 -9.89 12.63 -10.63
N GLY A 520 -9.23 11.48 -10.43
CA GLY A 520 -7.97 11.13 -11.09
C GLY A 520 -6.71 11.77 -10.50
N VAL A 521 -6.79 12.45 -9.35
CA VAL A 521 -5.64 13.04 -8.67
C VAL A 521 -5.52 12.53 -7.24
N ARG A 522 -4.37 11.95 -6.88
CA ARG A 522 -4.08 11.67 -5.46
C ARG A 522 -3.51 12.89 -4.76
N VAL A 523 -3.89 13.06 -3.50
CA VAL A 523 -3.46 14.21 -2.69
C VAL A 523 -3.07 13.76 -1.29
N LEU A 524 -1.86 14.10 -0.88
CA LEU A 524 -1.37 13.95 0.48
C LEU A 524 -0.72 15.25 0.95
N ALA A 525 -0.97 15.63 2.19
CA ALA A 525 -0.23 16.70 2.84
C ALA A 525 0.43 16.18 4.12
N GLY A 526 1.64 16.65 4.42
CA GLY A 526 2.40 16.26 5.59
C GLY A 526 2.93 17.50 6.30
N ARG A 527 2.49 17.72 7.54
CA ARG A 527 3.11 18.71 8.42
C ARG A 527 4.36 18.11 9.02
N LEU A 528 5.50 18.68 8.67
CA LEU A 528 6.82 18.19 9.05
C LEU A 528 7.08 18.40 10.56
N PRO A 529 7.94 17.59 11.20
CA PRO A 529 8.36 17.80 12.58
C PRO A 529 8.94 19.21 12.85
N SER A 530 9.56 19.81 11.83
CA SER A 530 10.08 21.19 11.88
C SER A 530 9.00 22.28 11.87
N GLY A 531 7.73 21.92 11.69
CA GLY A 531 6.61 22.84 11.49
C GLY A 531 6.37 23.24 10.04
N GLY A 532 7.24 22.81 9.12
CA GLY A 532 7.07 22.98 7.67
C GLY A 532 6.01 22.07 7.06
N TRP A 533 5.91 22.09 5.73
CA TRP A 533 4.91 21.33 4.98
C TRP A 533 5.47 20.65 3.74
N THR A 534 4.96 19.47 3.44
CA THR A 534 5.09 18.77 2.16
C THR A 534 3.71 18.49 1.59
N PHE A 535 3.52 18.71 0.30
CA PHE A 535 2.31 18.38 -0.46
C PHE A 535 2.69 17.47 -1.63
N VAL A 536 1.92 16.41 -1.83
CA VAL A 536 2.11 15.44 -2.91
C VAL A 536 0.85 15.42 -3.74
N LEU A 537 1.01 15.66 -5.04
CA LEU A 537 -0.05 15.58 -6.04
C LEU A 537 0.33 14.54 -7.08
N VAL A 538 -0.47 13.50 -7.25
CA VAL A 538 -0.29 12.47 -8.29
C VAL A 538 -1.40 12.64 -9.31
N ASN A 539 -1.16 13.37 -10.39
CA ASN A 539 -2.16 13.59 -11.43
C ASN A 539 -2.10 12.50 -12.49
N ARG A 540 -3.12 11.64 -12.53
CA ARG A 540 -3.26 10.50 -13.44
C ARG A 540 -4.10 10.84 -14.68
N THR A 541 -4.58 12.08 -14.77
CA THR A 541 -5.39 12.53 -15.90
C THR A 541 -4.50 13.00 -17.07
N SER A 542 -5.11 13.12 -18.24
CA SER A 542 -4.46 13.65 -19.45
C SER A 542 -4.43 15.19 -19.53
N ALA A 543 -4.88 15.88 -18.48
CA ALA A 543 -4.91 17.34 -18.40
C ALA A 543 -4.26 17.84 -17.11
N PRO A 544 -3.71 19.07 -17.09
CA PRO A 544 -3.30 19.70 -15.84
C PRO A 544 -4.47 19.81 -14.86
N GLN A 545 -4.22 19.55 -13.58
CA GLN A 545 -5.21 19.61 -12.52
C GLN A 545 -4.81 20.63 -11.46
N SER A 546 -5.81 21.36 -10.96
CA SER A 546 -5.67 22.35 -9.89
C SER A 546 -6.35 21.81 -8.64
N VAL A 547 -5.59 21.65 -7.56
CA VAL A 547 -6.04 21.06 -6.29
C VAL A 547 -6.12 22.18 -5.25
N PRO A 548 -7.32 22.56 -4.78
CA PRO A 548 -7.45 23.50 -3.66
C PRO A 548 -6.98 22.84 -2.36
N LEU A 549 -6.06 23.51 -1.66
CA LEU A 549 -5.52 23.09 -0.37
C LEU A 549 -5.85 24.14 0.68
N THR A 550 -6.18 23.69 1.89
CA THR A 550 -6.61 24.55 3.01
C THR A 550 -5.60 24.57 4.17
N GLU A 551 -4.56 23.76 4.04
CA GLU A 551 -3.43 23.64 4.93
C GLU A 551 -2.46 24.80 4.65
N PRO A 552 -1.44 25.06 5.50
CA PRO A 552 -1.37 26.13 6.51
C PRO A 552 -2.01 27.51 6.19
N THR A 553 -2.04 28.42 7.16
CA THR A 553 -2.45 29.82 6.94
C THR A 553 -1.24 30.75 6.88
N GLY A 554 -1.24 31.71 5.96
CA GLY A 554 -0.13 32.64 5.74
C GLY A 554 0.75 32.31 4.53
N THR A 555 1.79 33.12 4.34
CA THR A 555 2.73 33.00 3.21
C THR A 555 3.81 31.97 3.50
N ILE A 556 3.96 30.99 2.60
CA ILE A 556 5.02 29.97 2.64
C ILE A 556 5.77 29.90 1.31
N THR A 557 7.04 29.50 1.37
CA THR A 557 7.86 29.20 0.19
C THR A 557 8.11 27.70 0.10
N LEU A 558 7.77 27.11 -1.03
CA LEU A 558 7.84 25.68 -1.32
C LEU A 558 8.81 25.43 -2.48
N ASN A 559 9.77 24.54 -2.30
CA ASN A 559 10.50 23.91 -3.39
C ASN A 559 9.54 22.99 -4.15
N LYS A 560 9.51 23.08 -5.49
CA LYS A 560 8.71 22.21 -6.35
C LYS A 560 9.62 21.19 -7.02
N TYR A 561 9.28 19.91 -6.86
CA TYR A 561 9.79 18.79 -7.64
C TYR A 561 8.68 18.29 -8.55
N ALA A 562 9.04 17.83 -9.76
CA ALA A 562 8.07 17.31 -10.70
C ALA A 562 8.68 16.18 -11.53
N TYR A 563 7.94 15.08 -11.62
CA TYR A 563 8.20 14.00 -12.57
C TYR A 563 6.97 13.84 -13.46
N THR A 564 7.13 13.98 -14.77
CA THR A 564 6.09 13.72 -15.76
C THR A 564 6.41 12.42 -16.49
N ASP A 565 5.44 11.52 -16.63
CA ASP A 565 5.60 10.29 -17.39
C ASP A 565 6.14 10.56 -18.81
N GLY A 566 7.10 9.74 -19.25
CA GLY A 566 7.81 9.87 -20.51
C GLY A 566 8.83 11.01 -20.58
N SER A 567 9.01 11.80 -19.52
CA SER A 567 9.97 12.91 -19.49
C SER A 567 11.31 12.54 -18.85
N THR A 568 12.36 13.27 -19.23
CA THR A 568 13.66 13.20 -18.55
C THR A 568 13.55 13.88 -17.18
N PRO A 569 13.85 13.19 -16.07
CA PRO A 569 13.77 13.77 -14.73
C PRO A 569 14.80 14.90 -14.53
N THR A 570 14.46 15.88 -13.70
CA THR A 570 15.39 16.96 -13.32
C THR A 570 16.22 16.54 -12.11
N VAL A 571 17.49 16.24 -12.34
CA VAL A 571 18.42 15.66 -11.36
C VAL A 571 19.77 16.37 -11.35
N ASP A 572 20.57 16.16 -10.29
CA ASP A 572 21.96 16.59 -10.23
C ASP A 572 22.91 15.63 -10.97
N ALA A 573 24.23 15.80 -10.77
CA ALA A 573 25.25 14.99 -11.43
C ALA A 573 25.28 13.52 -10.96
N ASP A 574 24.78 13.25 -9.75
CA ASP A 574 24.70 11.90 -9.17
C ASP A 574 23.35 11.22 -9.48
N GLY A 575 22.45 11.94 -10.15
CA GLY A 575 21.12 11.48 -10.53
C GLY A 575 20.06 11.70 -9.46
N PHE A 576 20.36 12.48 -8.42
CA PHE A 576 19.40 12.78 -7.37
C PHE A 576 18.42 13.90 -7.77
N PRO A 577 17.11 13.76 -7.47
CA PRO A 577 16.11 14.79 -7.75
C PRO A 577 16.50 16.18 -7.23
N VAL A 578 16.36 17.21 -8.08
CA VAL A 578 16.51 18.62 -7.68
C VAL A 578 15.24 19.42 -7.99
N PRO A 579 14.97 20.53 -7.25
CA PRO A 579 13.79 21.33 -7.49
C PRO A 579 13.74 21.90 -8.92
N VAL A 580 12.58 21.78 -9.57
CA VAL A 580 12.28 22.43 -10.86
C VAL A 580 11.86 23.90 -10.70
N GLY A 581 11.63 24.34 -9.46
CA GLY A 581 11.29 25.74 -9.17
C GLY A 581 10.94 25.96 -7.70
N LYS A 582 10.55 27.20 -7.38
CA LYS A 582 10.01 27.59 -6.07
C LYS A 582 8.66 28.27 -6.25
N LEU A 583 7.75 28.02 -5.34
CA LEU A 583 6.46 28.70 -5.22
C LEU A 583 6.45 29.47 -3.91
N THR A 584 6.19 30.78 -3.95
CA THR A 584 5.85 31.54 -2.74
C THR A 584 4.39 31.96 -2.86
N ALA A 585 3.56 31.50 -1.93
CA ALA A 585 2.12 31.70 -1.97
C ALA A 585 1.55 31.90 -0.58
N ASP A 586 0.49 32.71 -0.49
CA ASP A 586 -0.33 32.85 0.71
C ASP A 586 -1.45 31.82 0.68
N PHE A 587 -1.51 30.98 1.72
CA PHE A 587 -2.55 29.97 1.92
C PHE A 587 -3.65 30.46 2.87
N THR A 588 -3.63 31.75 3.27
CA THR A 588 -4.75 32.37 3.99
C THR A 588 -6.02 32.30 3.15
N GLY A 589 -7.01 31.51 3.60
CA GLY A 589 -8.24 31.26 2.84
C GLY A 589 -8.15 30.14 1.80
N GLY A 590 -7.06 29.37 1.82
CA GLY A 590 -6.76 28.28 0.89
C GLY A 590 -5.98 28.73 -0.34
N HIS A 591 -5.20 27.82 -0.93
CA HIS A 591 -4.45 28.05 -2.16
C HIS A 591 -4.48 26.82 -3.04
N SER A 592 -4.55 27.00 -4.36
CA SER A 592 -4.50 25.86 -5.28
C SER A 592 -3.08 25.55 -5.72
N LEU A 593 -2.68 24.29 -5.60
CA LEU A 593 -1.47 23.76 -6.23
C LEU A 593 -1.83 23.08 -7.55
N THR A 594 -0.91 23.14 -8.53
CA THR A 594 -1.14 22.58 -9.87
C THR A 594 -0.13 21.50 -10.20
N ALA A 595 -0.64 20.37 -10.70
CA ALA A 595 0.15 19.30 -11.30
C ALA A 595 -0.18 19.16 -12.79
N GLY A 596 0.84 18.96 -13.63
CA GLY A 596 0.66 18.69 -15.06
C GLY A 596 -0.03 17.33 -15.31
N ALA A 597 -0.45 17.06 -16.54
CA ALA A 597 -0.97 15.74 -16.92
C ALA A 597 0.06 14.63 -16.63
N GLY A 598 -0.36 13.46 -16.17
CA GLY A 598 0.54 12.32 -15.90
C GLY A 598 1.75 12.67 -15.03
N THR A 599 1.59 13.53 -14.03
CA THR A 599 2.70 14.13 -13.27
C THR A 599 2.56 13.89 -11.78
N VAL A 600 3.66 13.48 -11.14
CA VAL A 600 3.86 13.58 -9.69
C VAL A 600 4.50 14.94 -9.39
N ALA A 601 3.86 15.75 -8.57
CA ALA A 601 4.42 17.01 -8.08
C ALA A 601 4.55 16.96 -6.56
N VAL A 602 5.76 17.22 -6.05
CA VAL A 602 6.04 17.33 -4.62
C VAL A 602 6.43 18.77 -4.32
N PHE A 603 5.69 19.41 -3.42
CA PHE A 603 5.96 20.76 -2.94
C PHE A 603 6.38 20.70 -1.49
N THR A 604 7.56 21.17 -1.13
CA THR A 604 8.02 21.07 0.27
C THR A 604 8.74 22.32 0.74
N THR A 605 8.56 22.67 2.02
CA THR A 605 9.38 23.68 2.70
C THR A 605 10.73 23.11 3.13
N ALA A 606 10.89 21.77 3.10
CA ALA A 606 12.14 21.14 3.45
C ALA A 606 13.25 21.55 2.47
N PRO A 607 14.49 21.74 2.97
CA PRO A 607 15.62 22.20 2.18
C PRO A 607 16.07 21.17 1.13
#